data_AF-B5DG81-F1
#
_entry.id   AF-B5DG81-F1
#
_cell.length_a   1.000
_cell.length_b   1.000
_cell.length_c   1.000
_cell.angle_alpha   90.00
_cell.angle_beta   90.00
_cell.angle_gamma   90.00
#
_symmetry.space_group_name_H-M   'P 1'
#
loop_
_entity.id
_entity.type
_entity.pdbx_description
1 polymer ?
#
loop_
_entity_poly.entity_id
_entity_poly.type
_entity_poly.pdbx_seq_one_letter_code
_entity_poly.pdbx_strand_id
1 'polypeptide(L)'
;MSDTVPLEQRYKASMVLSGVGDALGYNHGIWEFEKDGMLIHEEVQKRGGLEKLDAIDFPVSDDTVMHLATADALVKVGEGEGASLPVLYGALVEKYIVSMTDMGGRAAGITCMNSVARHRQRTDKDIKIPFNKRGGGCGAAMRAMCIGLRFPDPEQEHLLIAVSVESGRLTHHHPTGYLGALAAALFTAYAVRGTLPVEAWGHRLMEVLDKAKEYVRHSGNCVELNMEHWAYFGIQWKSYLEKRGILDGKSKPQFPESYGVKERESFYRAVSFKGCGGASGHDAPMIAYDALLRAGDSWVELANHAFFHGGDSDSTAVIAAAWWGALFGFRGVPEINYQRLEYRDRLSKLGQRLYKLRGKPLGTEKE
;
A
#
# COMPACT_ATOMS: atom_id res chain seq x y z
N MET A 1 -17.08 23.60 -16.58
CA MET A 1 -15.60 23.58 -16.66
C MET A 1 -15.17 22.33 -15.91
N SER A 2 -14.38 21.46 -16.52
CA SER A 2 -14.06 20.13 -16.00
C SER A 2 -13.53 20.16 -14.56
N ASP A 3 -14.29 19.62 -13.60
CA ASP A 3 -13.97 19.41 -12.16
C ASP A 3 -12.82 18.40 -11.94
N THR A 4 -11.85 18.38 -12.85
CA THR A 4 -10.71 17.45 -12.82
C THR A 4 -9.60 18.03 -11.98
N VAL A 5 -9.36 17.42 -10.81
CA VAL A 5 -8.24 17.74 -9.94
C VAL A 5 -6.92 17.56 -10.71
N PRO A 6 -6.00 18.55 -10.69
CA PRO A 6 -4.71 18.44 -11.36
C PRO A 6 -3.94 17.19 -10.95
N LEU A 7 -3.27 16.52 -11.90
CA LEU A 7 -2.54 15.28 -11.64
C LEU A 7 -1.44 15.45 -10.58
N GLU A 8 -0.73 16.58 -10.57
CA GLU A 8 0.26 16.88 -9.53
C GLU A 8 -0.39 16.93 -8.13
N GLN A 9 -1.59 17.51 -8.01
CA GLN A 9 -2.31 17.55 -6.74
C GLN A 9 -2.75 16.16 -6.30
N ARG A 10 -3.14 15.28 -7.23
CA ARG A 10 -3.45 13.87 -6.96
C ARG A 10 -2.23 13.10 -6.44
N TYR A 11 -1.02 13.39 -6.92
CA TYR A 11 0.21 12.79 -6.39
C TYR A 11 0.52 13.28 -4.97
N LYS A 12 0.39 14.58 -4.72
CA LYS A 12 0.55 15.15 -3.37
C LYS A 12 -0.47 14.55 -2.40
N ALA A 13 -1.73 14.47 -2.82
CA ALA A 13 -2.80 13.88 -2.04
C ALA A 13 -2.59 12.39 -1.78
N SER A 14 -2.17 11.61 -2.79
CA SER A 14 -1.86 10.19 -2.60
C SER A 14 -0.84 9.97 -1.48
N MET A 15 0.24 10.75 -1.44
CA MET A 15 1.24 10.64 -0.36
C MET A 15 0.70 11.18 0.98
N VAL A 16 0.09 12.37 1.00
CA VAL A 16 -0.37 12.99 2.26
C VAL A 16 -1.51 12.20 2.88
N LEU A 17 -2.53 11.84 2.10
CA LEU A 17 -3.69 11.11 2.59
C LEU A 17 -3.36 9.66 2.97
N SER A 18 -2.36 9.04 2.34
CA SER A 18 -1.78 7.79 2.83
C SER A 18 -1.36 7.92 4.30
N GLY A 19 -0.63 8.99 4.64
CA GLY A 19 -0.25 9.26 6.03
C GLY A 19 -1.41 9.65 6.95
N VAL A 20 -2.46 10.28 6.41
CA VAL A 20 -3.71 10.51 7.18
C VAL A 20 -4.39 9.20 7.51
N GLY A 21 -4.51 8.30 6.53
CA GLY A 21 -5.13 6.98 6.71
C GLY A 21 -4.41 6.19 7.79
N ASP A 22 -3.09 6.09 7.69
CA ASP A 22 -2.22 5.52 8.73
C ASP A 22 -2.51 6.16 10.10
N ALA A 23 -2.26 7.46 10.27
CA ALA A 23 -2.36 8.12 11.56
C ALA A 23 -3.75 7.93 12.22
N LEU A 24 -4.82 8.06 11.42
CA LEU A 24 -6.17 7.88 11.91
C LEU A 24 -6.52 6.42 12.18
N GLY A 25 -6.03 5.44 11.42
CA GLY A 25 -6.20 4.01 11.74
C GLY A 25 -5.38 3.59 12.97
N TYR A 26 -4.23 4.22 13.18
CA TYR A 26 -3.29 3.92 14.25
C TYR A 26 -3.74 4.46 15.61
N ASN A 27 -3.94 5.78 15.72
CA ASN A 27 -4.29 6.50 16.96
C ASN A 27 -3.42 6.09 18.15
N HIS A 28 -2.09 6.25 18.04
CA HIS A 28 -1.11 5.82 19.06
C HIS A 28 -1.17 4.32 19.38
N GLY A 29 -1.61 3.49 18.42
CA GLY A 29 -1.85 2.06 18.58
C GLY A 29 -3.15 1.72 19.32
N ILE A 30 -3.94 2.71 19.77
CA ILE A 30 -5.18 2.46 20.51
C ILE A 30 -6.21 1.80 19.60
N TRP A 31 -6.34 2.26 18.35
CA TRP A 31 -7.32 1.70 17.41
C TRP A 31 -6.75 0.54 16.58
N GLU A 32 -5.45 0.54 16.26
CA GLU A 32 -4.77 -0.60 15.63
C GLU A 32 -4.93 -1.89 16.46
N PHE A 33 -4.81 -1.80 17.79
CA PHE A 33 -4.87 -2.96 18.68
C PHE A 33 -6.25 -3.21 19.31
N GLU A 34 -7.25 -2.36 19.02
CA GLU A 34 -8.64 -2.62 19.37
C GLU A 34 -9.25 -3.59 18.36
N LYS A 35 -9.83 -4.70 18.86
CA LYS A 35 -10.34 -5.79 18.03
C LYS A 35 -11.84 -5.71 17.80
N ASP A 36 -12.51 -4.73 18.38
CA ASP A 36 -13.92 -4.45 18.19
C ASP A 36 -14.10 -3.15 17.39
N GLY A 37 -14.37 -3.31 16.09
CA GLY A 37 -14.69 -2.17 15.22
C GLY A 37 -15.85 -1.32 15.73
N MET A 38 -16.82 -1.87 16.49
CA MET A 38 -17.91 -1.07 17.05
C MET A 38 -17.39 -0.06 18.09
N LEU A 39 -16.45 -0.48 18.95
CA LEU A 39 -15.85 0.41 19.96
C LEU A 39 -15.04 1.52 19.31
N ILE A 40 -14.30 1.22 18.24
CA ILE A 40 -13.58 2.22 17.45
C ILE A 40 -14.57 3.26 16.88
N HIS A 41 -15.65 2.79 16.23
CA HIS A 41 -16.67 3.68 15.67
C HIS A 41 -17.36 4.52 16.75
N GLU A 42 -17.69 3.95 17.91
CA GLU A 42 -18.26 4.69 19.04
C GLU A 42 -17.33 5.80 19.53
N GLU A 43 -16.03 5.51 19.64
CA GLU A 43 -15.02 6.50 20.05
C GLU A 43 -14.86 7.61 19.01
N VAL A 44 -14.82 7.27 17.72
CA VAL A 44 -14.81 8.25 16.62
C VAL A 44 -16.05 9.17 16.71
N GLN A 45 -17.23 8.62 16.97
CA GLN A 45 -18.45 9.41 17.14
C GLN A 45 -18.42 10.28 18.40
N LYS A 46 -17.89 9.79 19.53
CA LYS A 46 -17.69 10.60 20.76
C LYS A 46 -16.76 11.78 20.53
N ARG A 47 -15.78 11.65 19.61
CA ARG A 47 -14.89 12.73 19.17
C ARG A 47 -15.51 13.65 18.11
N GLY A 48 -16.80 13.48 17.78
CA GLY A 48 -17.53 14.32 16.83
C GLY A 48 -17.48 13.84 15.38
N GLY A 49 -17.03 12.60 15.13
CA GLY A 49 -16.90 12.02 13.79
C GLY A 49 -15.60 12.37 13.08
N LEU A 50 -15.35 11.72 11.94
CA LEU A 50 -14.12 11.90 11.13
C LEU A 50 -13.80 13.37 10.85
N GLU A 51 -14.82 14.18 10.58
CA GLU A 51 -14.71 15.60 10.24
C GLU A 51 -14.13 16.47 11.36
N LYS A 52 -14.06 15.95 12.58
CA LYS A 52 -13.54 16.64 13.77
C LYS A 52 -12.20 16.09 14.26
N LEU A 53 -11.70 15.00 13.66
CA LEU A 53 -10.40 14.43 14.03
C LEU A 53 -9.27 15.29 13.48
N ASP A 54 -8.53 15.96 14.36
CA ASP A 54 -7.38 16.76 13.96
C ASP A 54 -6.12 15.92 13.87
N ALA A 55 -5.48 15.87 12.71
CA ALA A 55 -4.31 15.03 12.49
C ALA A 55 -3.10 15.39 13.37
N ILE A 56 -3.09 16.54 14.04
CA ILE A 56 -2.04 16.83 15.05
C ILE A 56 -2.07 15.83 16.22
N ASP A 57 -3.23 15.28 16.54
CA ASP A 57 -3.43 14.40 17.69
C ASP A 57 -3.07 12.94 17.35
N PHE A 58 -2.77 12.64 16.09
CA PHE A 58 -2.55 11.30 15.56
C PHE A 58 -1.17 11.22 14.91
N PRO A 59 -0.16 10.61 15.56
CA PRO A 59 1.13 10.34 14.93
C PRO A 59 0.96 9.25 13.87
N VAL A 60 1.84 9.24 12.87
CA VAL A 60 1.88 8.15 11.89
C VAL A 60 2.58 6.91 12.46
N SER A 61 2.24 5.72 11.99
CA SER A 61 2.86 4.44 12.37
C SER A 61 4.10 4.13 11.51
N ASP A 62 4.60 2.89 11.56
CA ASP A 62 5.71 2.45 10.72
C ASP A 62 5.34 2.45 9.23
N ASP A 63 4.05 2.36 8.90
CA ASP A 63 3.50 2.34 7.55
C ASP A 63 3.93 3.57 6.76
N THR A 64 3.64 4.78 7.25
CA THR A 64 4.05 6.02 6.60
C THR A 64 5.57 6.18 6.62
N VAL A 65 6.24 5.81 7.70
CA VAL A 65 7.70 5.92 7.82
C VAL A 65 8.40 5.07 6.75
N MET A 66 7.91 3.85 6.51
CA MET A 66 8.40 2.97 5.46
C MET A 66 7.96 3.42 4.07
N HIS A 67 6.74 3.94 3.90
CA HIS A 67 6.27 4.47 2.63
C HIS A 67 7.10 5.69 2.18
N LEU A 68 7.43 6.58 3.12
CA LEU A 68 8.39 7.68 2.93
C LEU A 68 9.78 7.17 2.52
N ALA A 69 10.26 6.10 3.14
CA ALA A 69 11.55 5.49 2.81
C ALA A 69 11.58 4.96 1.37
N THR A 70 10.51 4.31 0.91
CA THR A 70 10.36 3.87 -0.49
C THR A 70 10.36 5.08 -1.44
N ALA A 71 9.56 6.10 -1.15
CA ALA A 71 9.45 7.30 -1.98
C ALA A 71 10.79 8.07 -2.06
N ASP A 72 11.52 8.20 -0.94
CA ASP A 72 12.85 8.81 -0.92
C ASP A 72 13.85 8.05 -1.78
N ALA A 73 13.84 6.72 -1.77
CA ALA A 73 14.73 5.91 -2.61
C ALA A 73 14.42 6.10 -4.10
N LEU A 74 13.14 6.04 -4.48
CA LEU A 74 12.68 6.26 -5.86
C LEU A 74 13.08 7.65 -6.36
N VAL A 75 12.94 8.66 -5.52
CA VAL A 75 13.27 10.04 -5.87
C VAL A 75 14.77 10.28 -5.90
N LYS A 76 15.54 9.80 -4.90
CA LYS A 76 17.00 9.89 -4.85
C LYS A 76 17.63 9.33 -6.13
N VAL A 77 17.17 8.16 -6.57
CA VAL A 77 17.72 7.48 -7.74
C VAL A 77 17.17 8.05 -9.04
N GLY A 78 15.88 8.40 -9.10
CA GLY A 78 15.29 8.98 -10.31
C GLY A 78 15.79 10.38 -10.67
N GLU A 79 16.26 11.15 -9.69
CA GLU A 79 16.88 12.46 -9.91
C GLU A 79 18.42 12.40 -10.02
N GLY A 80 19.02 11.25 -9.72
CA GLY A 80 20.47 11.05 -9.77
C GLY A 80 20.99 10.57 -11.13
N GLU A 81 22.30 10.71 -11.34
CA GLU A 81 22.99 10.11 -12.48
C GLU A 81 23.16 8.59 -12.28
N GLY A 82 23.20 7.82 -13.36
CA GLY A 82 23.42 6.38 -13.30
C GLY A 82 22.27 5.56 -12.70
N ALA A 83 21.03 6.08 -12.76
CA ALA A 83 19.84 5.37 -12.31
C ALA A 83 19.75 3.98 -12.96
N SER A 84 19.58 2.94 -12.16
CA SER A 84 19.39 1.56 -12.61
C SER A 84 18.66 0.76 -11.53
N LEU A 85 18.15 -0.42 -11.86
CA LEU A 85 17.49 -1.29 -10.88
C LEU A 85 18.42 -1.68 -9.72
N PRO A 86 19.68 -2.11 -9.92
CA PRO A 86 20.59 -2.42 -8.81
C PRO A 86 20.84 -1.21 -7.89
N VAL A 87 21.01 -0.01 -8.45
CA VAL A 87 21.19 1.23 -7.68
C VAL A 87 19.94 1.55 -6.88
N LEU A 88 18.75 1.40 -7.47
CA LEU A 88 17.48 1.59 -6.79
C LEU A 88 17.29 0.62 -5.63
N TYR A 89 17.62 -0.66 -5.82
CA TYR A 89 17.47 -1.64 -4.76
C TYR A 89 18.44 -1.42 -3.60
N GLY A 90 19.68 -1.00 -3.90
CA GLY A 90 20.63 -0.55 -2.86
C GLY A 90 20.12 0.67 -2.08
N ALA A 91 19.56 1.66 -2.79
CA ALA A 91 18.97 2.85 -2.17
C ALA A 91 17.73 2.50 -1.31
N LEU A 92 16.91 1.53 -1.73
CA LEU A 92 15.78 1.03 -0.92
C LEU A 92 16.28 0.42 0.39
N VAL A 93 17.30 -0.44 0.34
CA VAL A 93 17.90 -1.02 1.55
C VAL A 93 18.44 0.07 2.48
N GLU A 94 19.20 1.04 1.93
CA GLU A 94 19.71 2.19 2.70
C GLU A 94 18.56 2.92 3.41
N LYS A 95 17.49 3.26 2.68
CA LYS A 95 16.35 4.00 3.24
C LYS A 95 15.55 3.19 4.24
N TYR A 96 15.37 1.89 4.04
CA TYR A 96 14.74 1.01 5.03
C TYR A 96 15.58 0.88 6.31
N ILE A 97 16.92 0.85 6.21
CA ILE A 97 17.80 0.85 7.40
C ILE A 97 17.68 2.16 8.17
N VAL A 98 17.67 3.30 7.46
CA VAL A 98 17.51 4.62 8.07
C VAL A 98 16.14 4.78 8.70
N SER A 99 15.07 4.28 8.07
CA SER A 99 13.71 4.42 8.61
C SER A 99 13.54 3.76 9.99
N MET A 100 14.34 2.73 10.30
CA MET A 100 14.34 2.09 11.62
C MET A 100 14.79 3.02 12.76
N THR A 101 15.40 4.17 12.48
CA THR A 101 15.74 5.16 13.53
C THR A 101 14.54 5.97 13.99
N ASP A 102 13.39 5.85 13.31
CA ASP A 102 12.17 6.62 13.54
C ASP A 102 10.97 5.69 13.85
N MET A 103 11.21 4.55 14.52
CA MET A 103 10.16 3.55 14.83
C MET A 103 9.68 3.59 16.29
N GLY A 104 10.21 4.50 17.11
CA GLY A 104 9.85 4.62 18.52
C GLY A 104 8.37 4.99 18.68
N GLY A 105 7.57 4.10 19.26
CA GLY A 105 6.13 4.32 19.46
C GLY A 105 5.30 4.19 18.17
N ARG A 106 5.78 3.43 17.18
CA ARG A 106 5.12 3.26 15.86
C ARG A 106 4.85 1.81 15.47
N ALA A 107 4.79 0.89 16.45
CA ALA A 107 4.37 -0.50 16.27
C ALA A 107 5.08 -1.38 15.19
N ALA A 108 6.26 -0.99 14.72
CA ALA A 108 6.95 -1.69 13.61
C ALA A 108 6.94 -3.23 13.65
N GLY A 109 6.50 -3.84 12.53
CA GLY A 109 6.35 -5.29 12.43
C GLY A 109 7.66 -6.09 12.57
N ILE A 110 7.63 -7.17 13.35
CA ILE A 110 8.81 -8.01 13.67
C ILE A 110 9.52 -8.56 12.41
N THR A 111 8.76 -9.01 11.41
CA THR A 111 9.35 -9.52 10.14
C THR A 111 10.14 -8.44 9.41
N CYS A 112 9.64 -7.20 9.42
CA CYS A 112 10.33 -6.07 8.84
C CYS A 112 11.60 -5.75 9.63
N MET A 113 11.48 -5.56 10.95
CA MET A 113 12.61 -5.23 11.83
C MET A 113 13.74 -6.26 11.71
N ASN A 114 13.42 -7.56 11.74
CA ASN A 114 14.42 -8.62 11.62
C ASN A 114 15.15 -8.60 10.27
N SER A 115 14.40 -8.35 9.17
CA SER A 115 14.99 -8.28 7.83
C SER A 115 15.88 -7.06 7.66
N VAL A 116 15.47 -5.91 8.20
CA VAL A 116 16.29 -4.69 8.16
C VAL A 116 17.51 -4.79 9.07
N ALA A 117 17.38 -5.40 10.25
CA ALA A 117 18.53 -5.72 11.09
C ALA A 117 19.54 -6.62 10.37
N ARG A 118 19.06 -7.61 9.60
CA ARG A 118 19.92 -8.44 8.75
C ARG A 118 20.66 -7.59 7.72
N HIS A 119 19.98 -6.68 7.03
CA HIS A 119 20.63 -5.76 6.07
C HIS A 119 21.70 -4.89 6.72
N ARG A 120 21.45 -4.38 7.92
CA ARG A 120 22.42 -3.57 8.67
C ARG A 120 23.70 -4.33 9.02
N GLN A 121 23.61 -5.65 9.20
CA GLN A 121 24.74 -6.51 9.55
C GLN A 121 25.51 -7.04 8.32
N ARG A 122 25.06 -6.74 7.09
CA ARG A 122 25.71 -7.25 5.88
C ARG A 122 27.06 -6.59 5.64
N THR A 123 27.96 -7.38 5.07
CA THR A 123 29.29 -6.95 4.62
C THR A 123 29.49 -7.15 3.12
N ASP A 124 28.60 -7.87 2.44
CA ASP A 124 28.61 -8.07 1.00
C ASP A 124 27.66 -7.09 0.28
N LYS A 125 27.69 -7.10 -1.06
CA LYS A 125 26.79 -6.31 -1.90
C LYS A 125 25.47 -7.04 -2.20
N ASP A 126 25.26 -8.25 -1.70
CA ASP A 126 24.05 -9.01 -1.98
C ASP A 126 22.93 -8.59 -1.03
N ILE A 127 21.98 -7.84 -1.58
CA ILE A 127 20.82 -7.32 -0.87
C ILE A 127 19.71 -8.36 -0.68
N LYS A 128 19.82 -9.57 -1.23
CA LYS A 128 18.78 -10.60 -1.14
C LYS A 128 18.67 -11.13 0.29
N ILE A 129 17.46 -11.35 0.80
CA ILE A 129 17.22 -12.12 2.04
C ILE A 129 16.80 -13.55 1.70
N PRO A 130 17.04 -14.54 2.59
CA PRO A 130 16.49 -15.88 2.42
C PRO A 130 14.96 -15.85 2.34
N PHE A 131 14.38 -16.82 1.63
CA PHE A 131 12.94 -17.05 1.65
C PHE A 131 12.47 -17.34 3.09
N ASN A 132 11.29 -16.83 3.45
CA ASN A 132 10.71 -17.02 4.78
C ASN A 132 9.25 -17.49 4.65
N LYS A 133 8.95 -18.73 5.08
CA LYS A 133 7.59 -19.29 5.12
C LYS A 133 6.59 -18.46 5.96
N ARG A 134 7.08 -17.60 6.87
CA ARG A 134 6.29 -16.68 7.69
C ARG A 134 6.36 -15.23 7.19
N GLY A 135 6.96 -14.97 6.03
CA GLY A 135 7.18 -13.64 5.47
C GLY A 135 5.98 -13.05 4.72
N GLY A 136 4.76 -13.49 5.01
CA GLY A 136 3.54 -13.11 4.27
C GLY A 136 2.82 -11.85 4.77
N GLY A 137 3.38 -11.14 5.75
CA GLY A 137 2.77 -9.94 6.36
C GLY A 137 2.55 -8.77 5.40
N CYS A 138 1.65 -7.86 5.77
CA CYS A 138 1.26 -6.66 5.01
C CYS A 138 2.40 -5.65 4.81
N GLY A 139 3.48 -5.73 5.61
CA GLY A 139 4.48 -4.65 5.64
C GLY A 139 5.21 -4.36 4.32
N ALA A 140 5.17 -5.28 3.35
CA ALA A 140 5.60 -5.00 1.98
C ALA A 140 4.56 -4.18 1.18
N ALA A 141 3.27 -4.45 1.36
CA ALA A 141 2.17 -3.76 0.71
C ALA A 141 2.05 -2.30 1.19
N MET A 142 2.08 -2.07 2.51
CA MET A 142 1.83 -0.75 3.13
C MET A 142 2.78 0.37 2.68
N ARG A 143 3.92 0.02 2.08
CA ARG A 143 4.98 0.95 1.68
C ARG A 143 5.22 1.04 0.16
N ALA A 144 4.37 0.41 -0.65
CA ALA A 144 4.64 0.21 -2.07
C ALA A 144 3.85 1.11 -3.02
N MET A 145 2.84 1.85 -2.53
CA MET A 145 1.95 2.66 -3.38
C MET A 145 2.72 3.67 -4.25
N CYS A 146 3.71 4.36 -3.68
CA CYS A 146 4.54 5.33 -4.42
C CYS A 146 5.34 4.74 -5.61
N ILE A 147 5.52 3.42 -5.69
CA ILE A 147 6.10 2.75 -6.87
C ILE A 147 5.15 2.92 -8.07
N GLY A 148 3.84 2.83 -7.84
CA GLY A 148 2.82 3.13 -8.85
C GLY A 148 2.76 4.59 -9.25
N LEU A 149 3.06 5.51 -8.34
CA LEU A 149 3.25 6.94 -8.68
C LEU A 149 4.49 7.13 -9.57
N ARG A 150 5.57 6.35 -9.35
CA ARG A 150 6.81 6.46 -10.14
C ARG A 150 6.69 5.83 -11.53
N PHE A 151 6.01 4.70 -11.66
CA PHE A 151 5.90 3.93 -12.91
C PHE A 151 4.43 3.69 -13.32
N PRO A 152 3.64 4.75 -13.57
CA PRO A 152 2.22 4.61 -13.86
C PRO A 152 1.91 4.25 -15.32
N ASP A 153 2.88 4.38 -16.21
CA ASP A 153 2.67 4.25 -17.65
C ASP A 153 2.69 2.76 -18.07
N PRO A 154 1.82 2.31 -19.00
CA PRO A 154 1.75 0.90 -19.43
C PRO A 154 3.11 0.35 -19.90
N GLU A 155 3.91 1.18 -20.55
CA GLU A 155 5.24 0.84 -21.07
C GLU A 155 6.22 0.51 -19.94
N GLN A 156 6.00 1.04 -18.74
CA GLN A 156 6.82 0.81 -17.54
C GLN A 156 6.25 -0.29 -16.63
N GLU A 157 5.22 -1.05 -17.06
CA GLU A 157 4.61 -2.10 -16.23
C GLU A 157 5.63 -3.15 -15.76
N HIS A 158 6.61 -3.48 -16.61
CA HIS A 158 7.69 -4.40 -16.25
C HIS A 158 8.58 -3.85 -15.11
N LEU A 159 8.86 -2.53 -15.09
CA LEU A 159 9.57 -1.87 -13.98
C LEU A 159 8.70 -1.83 -12.73
N LEU A 160 7.40 -1.57 -12.84
CA LEU A 160 6.47 -1.61 -11.71
C LEU A 160 6.48 -3.01 -11.08
N ILE A 161 6.39 -4.07 -11.88
CA ILE A 161 6.45 -5.46 -11.41
C ILE A 161 7.79 -5.72 -10.71
N ALA A 162 8.92 -5.43 -11.38
CA ALA A 162 10.24 -5.68 -10.83
C ALA A 162 10.45 -4.93 -9.50
N VAL A 163 10.21 -3.62 -9.48
CA VAL A 163 10.48 -2.78 -8.31
C VAL A 163 9.53 -3.11 -7.15
N SER A 164 8.25 -3.38 -7.41
CA SER A 164 7.31 -3.77 -6.34
C SER A 164 7.64 -5.15 -5.73
N VAL A 165 7.97 -6.14 -6.56
CA VAL A 165 8.39 -7.47 -6.10
C VAL A 165 9.69 -7.39 -5.30
N GLU A 166 10.72 -6.73 -5.84
CA GLU A 166 12.02 -6.62 -5.17
C GLU A 166 11.91 -5.81 -3.87
N SER A 167 11.29 -4.64 -3.90
CA SER A 167 11.12 -3.80 -2.71
C SER A 167 10.33 -4.50 -1.59
N GLY A 168 9.35 -5.34 -1.95
CA GLY A 168 8.60 -6.16 -1.01
C GLY A 168 9.47 -7.27 -0.42
N ARG A 169 10.14 -8.05 -1.27
CA ARG A 169 10.93 -9.20 -0.82
C ARG A 169 12.25 -8.83 -0.14
N LEU A 170 12.65 -7.56 -0.12
CA LEU A 170 13.71 -7.06 0.76
C LEU A 170 13.38 -7.25 2.25
N THR A 171 12.12 -7.39 2.64
CA THR A 171 11.74 -7.78 4.02
C THR A 171 10.72 -8.91 4.11
N HIS A 172 9.92 -9.11 3.06
CA HIS A 172 8.85 -10.10 3.02
C HIS A 172 9.09 -11.06 1.86
N HIS A 173 10.14 -11.89 1.94
CA HIS A 173 10.46 -12.85 0.89
C HIS A 173 9.54 -14.08 0.97
N HIS A 174 8.28 -13.83 0.61
CA HIS A 174 7.19 -14.78 0.45
C HIS A 174 6.15 -14.19 -0.53
N PRO A 175 5.60 -14.96 -1.48
CA PRO A 175 4.66 -14.45 -2.48
C PRO A 175 3.46 -13.73 -1.89
N THR A 176 2.83 -14.25 -0.83
CA THR A 176 1.76 -13.54 -0.12
C THR A 176 2.14 -12.11 0.29
N GLY A 177 3.40 -11.87 0.70
CA GLY A 177 3.87 -10.56 1.14
C GLY A 177 4.19 -9.63 -0.05
N TYR A 178 5.13 -10.01 -0.91
CA TYR A 178 5.57 -9.12 -2.00
C TYR A 178 4.56 -8.97 -3.15
N LEU A 179 3.62 -9.90 -3.34
CA LEU A 179 2.50 -9.68 -4.27
C LEU A 179 1.49 -8.66 -3.71
N GLY A 180 1.47 -8.45 -2.39
CA GLY A 180 0.78 -7.32 -1.79
C GLY A 180 1.40 -5.97 -2.17
N ALA A 181 2.73 -5.89 -2.23
CA ALA A 181 3.43 -4.71 -2.76
C ALA A 181 3.09 -4.47 -4.23
N LEU A 182 3.02 -5.54 -5.03
CA LEU A 182 2.56 -5.45 -6.41
C LEU A 182 1.14 -4.89 -6.51
N ALA A 183 0.18 -5.43 -5.74
CA ALA A 183 -1.19 -4.93 -5.75
C ALA A 183 -1.28 -3.43 -5.35
N ALA A 184 -0.61 -3.05 -4.25
CA ALA A 184 -0.51 -1.67 -3.77
C ALA A 184 0.03 -0.70 -4.83
N ALA A 185 1.15 -1.06 -5.47
CA ALA A 185 1.76 -0.26 -6.53
C ALA A 185 0.89 -0.22 -7.80
N LEU A 186 0.38 -1.36 -8.24
CA LEU A 186 -0.38 -1.49 -9.48
C LEU A 186 -1.68 -0.69 -9.43
N PHE A 187 -2.41 -0.75 -8.32
CA PHE A 187 -3.67 -0.01 -8.16
C PHE A 187 -3.41 1.49 -8.04
N THR A 188 -2.28 1.89 -7.45
CA THR A 188 -1.86 3.30 -7.46
C THR A 188 -1.59 3.79 -8.89
N ALA A 189 -0.93 2.98 -9.73
CA ALA A 189 -0.71 3.28 -11.14
C ALA A 189 -2.03 3.43 -11.91
N TYR A 190 -3.00 2.53 -11.67
CA TYR A 190 -4.32 2.61 -12.29
C TYR A 190 -5.09 3.86 -11.83
N ALA A 191 -5.05 4.17 -10.54
CA ALA A 191 -5.65 5.37 -9.98
C ALA A 191 -5.16 6.62 -10.71
N VAL A 192 -3.84 6.86 -10.76
CA VAL A 192 -3.29 8.08 -11.38
C VAL A 192 -3.52 8.15 -12.88
N ARG A 193 -3.46 7.00 -13.59
CA ARG A 193 -3.73 6.94 -15.03
C ARG A 193 -5.17 7.31 -15.35
N GLY A 194 -6.13 6.88 -14.53
CA GLY A 194 -7.55 7.24 -14.65
C GLY A 194 -8.25 6.70 -15.90
N THR A 195 -7.66 5.72 -16.60
CA THR A 195 -8.23 5.13 -17.82
C THR A 195 -9.00 3.84 -17.56
N LEU A 196 -8.95 3.30 -16.35
CA LEU A 196 -9.61 2.06 -15.95
C LEU A 196 -10.62 2.34 -14.83
N PRO A 197 -11.86 1.82 -14.93
CA PRO A 197 -12.80 1.86 -13.82
C PRO A 197 -12.22 1.08 -12.63
N VAL A 198 -12.54 1.51 -11.41
CA VAL A 198 -11.98 0.93 -10.18
C VAL A 198 -12.29 -0.56 -10.10
N GLU A 199 -13.49 -0.96 -10.51
CA GLU A 199 -14.00 -2.32 -10.57
C GLU A 199 -13.13 -3.28 -11.40
N ALA A 200 -12.40 -2.75 -12.39
CA ALA A 200 -11.54 -3.55 -13.26
C ALA A 200 -10.17 -3.87 -12.63
N TRP A 201 -9.76 -3.18 -11.57
CA TRP A 201 -8.39 -3.27 -11.05
C TRP A 201 -8.04 -4.69 -10.59
N GLY A 202 -8.96 -5.35 -9.88
CA GLY A 202 -8.78 -6.73 -9.44
C GLY A 202 -8.62 -7.73 -10.58
N HIS A 203 -9.41 -7.60 -11.65
CA HIS A 203 -9.26 -8.42 -12.86
C HIS A 203 -7.88 -8.22 -13.49
N ARG A 204 -7.43 -6.98 -13.62
CA ARG A 204 -6.11 -6.67 -14.19
C ARG A 204 -4.96 -7.18 -13.31
N LEU A 205 -5.10 -7.15 -11.98
CA LEU A 205 -4.14 -7.79 -11.08
C LEU A 205 -3.98 -9.28 -11.41
N MET A 206 -5.10 -10.00 -11.62
CA MET A 206 -5.04 -11.42 -11.97
C MET A 206 -4.25 -11.69 -13.25
N GLU A 207 -4.36 -10.83 -14.28
CA GLU A 207 -3.56 -10.94 -15.50
C GLU A 207 -2.07 -10.62 -15.26
N VAL A 208 -1.79 -9.62 -14.42
CA VAL A 208 -0.41 -9.20 -14.10
C VAL A 208 0.31 -10.23 -13.22
N LEU A 209 -0.40 -11.05 -12.45
CA LEU A 209 0.21 -12.10 -11.63
C LEU A 209 1.01 -13.12 -12.46
N ASP A 210 0.63 -13.41 -13.70
CA ASP A 210 1.41 -14.32 -14.55
C ASP A 210 2.73 -13.68 -15.00
N LYS A 211 2.73 -12.39 -15.33
CA LYS A 211 3.97 -11.64 -15.62
C LYS A 211 4.88 -11.55 -14.40
N ALA A 212 4.31 -11.34 -13.22
CA ALA A 212 5.08 -11.35 -11.97
C ALA A 212 5.70 -12.73 -11.68
N LYS A 213 4.97 -13.81 -12.00
CA LYS A 213 5.47 -15.19 -11.86
C LYS A 213 6.65 -15.44 -12.79
N GLU A 214 6.56 -15.00 -14.05
CA GLU A 214 7.66 -15.07 -15.02
C GLU A 214 8.87 -14.26 -14.54
N TYR A 215 8.66 -13.05 -14.04
CA TYR A 215 9.72 -12.24 -13.44
C TYR A 215 10.45 -12.97 -12.31
N VAL A 216 9.70 -13.55 -11.34
CA VAL A 216 10.31 -14.27 -10.22
C VAL A 216 11.11 -15.48 -10.70
N ARG A 217 10.60 -16.23 -11.68
CA ARG A 217 11.33 -17.36 -12.30
C ARG A 217 12.63 -16.91 -12.95
N HIS A 218 12.58 -15.85 -13.76
CA HIS A 218 13.78 -15.29 -14.42
C HIS A 218 14.79 -14.71 -13.42
N SER A 219 14.33 -14.16 -12.29
CA SER A 219 15.22 -13.60 -11.26
C SER A 219 16.12 -14.65 -10.58
N GLY A 220 15.76 -15.93 -10.67
CA GLY A 220 16.52 -17.05 -10.08
C GLY A 220 16.53 -17.11 -8.54
N ASN A 221 15.92 -16.16 -7.84
CA ASN A 221 16.00 -16.05 -6.38
C ASN A 221 14.95 -16.93 -5.68
N CYS A 222 15.39 -18.05 -5.09
CA CYS A 222 14.53 -19.00 -4.38
C CYS A 222 13.30 -19.46 -5.19
N VAL A 223 13.48 -19.78 -6.49
CA VAL A 223 12.37 -20.04 -7.42
C VAL A 223 11.46 -21.16 -6.93
N GLU A 224 12.00 -22.30 -6.51
CA GLU A 224 11.21 -23.46 -6.07
C GLU A 224 10.28 -23.11 -4.89
N LEU A 225 10.83 -22.51 -3.84
CA LEU A 225 10.06 -22.10 -2.66
C LEU A 225 9.03 -21.02 -2.99
N ASN A 226 9.36 -20.07 -3.86
CA ASN A 226 8.38 -19.07 -4.31
C ASN A 226 7.22 -19.73 -5.09
N MET A 227 7.51 -20.71 -5.95
CA MET A 227 6.49 -21.41 -6.73
C MET A 227 5.62 -22.33 -5.86
N GLU A 228 6.19 -22.99 -4.85
CA GLU A 228 5.46 -23.81 -3.86
C GLU A 228 4.35 -22.98 -3.17
N HIS A 229 4.64 -21.72 -2.87
CA HIS A 229 3.74 -20.84 -2.11
C HIS A 229 2.94 -19.84 -2.97
N TRP A 230 3.12 -19.85 -4.31
CA TRP A 230 2.57 -18.84 -5.20
C TRP A 230 1.04 -18.79 -5.22
N ALA A 231 0.40 -19.97 -5.23
CA ALA A 231 -1.02 -20.11 -5.52
C ALA A 231 -1.92 -19.39 -4.51
N TYR A 232 -1.51 -19.32 -3.24
CA TYR A 232 -2.32 -18.79 -2.15
C TYR A 232 -2.85 -17.38 -2.46
N PHE A 233 -1.97 -16.44 -2.82
CA PHE A 233 -2.37 -15.06 -3.09
C PHE A 233 -3.42 -14.96 -4.21
N GLY A 234 -3.16 -15.64 -5.34
CA GLY A 234 -4.07 -15.62 -6.49
C GLY A 234 -5.42 -16.29 -6.21
N ILE A 235 -5.43 -17.36 -5.41
CA ILE A 235 -6.68 -18.03 -4.99
C ILE A 235 -7.52 -17.10 -4.11
N GLN A 236 -6.91 -16.44 -3.11
CA GLN A 236 -7.63 -15.51 -2.23
C GLN A 236 -8.23 -14.34 -3.01
N TRP A 237 -7.45 -13.73 -3.91
CA TRP A 237 -7.92 -12.63 -4.76
C TRP A 237 -9.02 -13.07 -5.72
N LYS A 238 -8.88 -14.21 -6.40
CA LYS A 238 -9.93 -14.75 -7.26
C LYS A 238 -11.23 -14.97 -6.48
N SER A 239 -11.17 -15.60 -5.31
CA SER A 239 -12.35 -15.85 -4.46
C SER A 239 -13.03 -14.55 -4.02
N TYR A 240 -12.25 -13.54 -3.65
CA TYR A 240 -12.78 -12.21 -3.33
C TYR A 240 -13.49 -11.55 -4.51
N LEU A 241 -12.88 -11.57 -5.70
CA LEU A 241 -13.45 -10.97 -6.91
C LEU A 241 -14.73 -11.69 -7.36
N GLU A 242 -14.79 -13.02 -7.23
CA GLU A 242 -16.00 -13.80 -7.45
C GLU A 242 -17.10 -13.42 -6.45
N LYS A 243 -16.75 -13.30 -5.16
CA LYS A 243 -17.69 -12.89 -4.11
C LYS A 243 -18.26 -11.49 -4.32
N ARG A 244 -17.50 -10.57 -4.91
CA ARG A 244 -17.95 -9.23 -5.29
C ARG A 244 -18.57 -9.17 -6.69
N GLY A 245 -18.55 -10.25 -7.45
CA GLY A 245 -19.10 -10.29 -8.81
C GLY A 245 -18.31 -9.45 -9.83
N ILE A 246 -17.01 -9.22 -9.60
CA ILE A 246 -16.15 -8.35 -10.43
C ILE A 246 -14.92 -9.08 -11.01
N LEU A 247 -14.92 -10.42 -11.01
CA LEU A 247 -13.85 -11.20 -11.61
C LEU A 247 -13.68 -10.91 -13.11
N ASP A 248 -14.74 -10.48 -13.80
CA ASP A 248 -14.73 -10.14 -15.23
C ASP A 248 -14.13 -8.75 -15.55
N GLY A 249 -13.91 -7.93 -14.52
CA GLY A 249 -13.44 -6.55 -14.64
C GLY A 249 -14.41 -5.59 -15.36
N LYS A 250 -15.69 -5.95 -15.49
CA LYS A 250 -16.70 -5.19 -16.24
C LYS A 250 -17.96 -4.94 -15.42
N SER A 251 -18.30 -5.88 -14.54
CA SER A 251 -19.48 -5.81 -13.69
C SER A 251 -19.28 -4.84 -12.53
N LYS A 252 -20.38 -4.31 -11.99
CA LYS A 252 -20.36 -3.49 -10.77
C LYS A 252 -20.21 -4.38 -9.53
N PRO A 253 -19.51 -3.94 -8.47
CA PRO A 253 -19.34 -4.70 -7.25
C PRO A 253 -20.68 -4.90 -6.55
N GLN A 254 -20.90 -6.13 -6.10
CA GLN A 254 -22.05 -6.50 -5.29
C GLN A 254 -21.64 -6.58 -3.83
N PHE A 255 -22.32 -5.80 -3.01
CA PHE A 255 -22.18 -5.84 -1.56
C PHE A 255 -23.41 -6.50 -0.94
N PRO A 256 -23.26 -7.18 0.22
CA PRO A 256 -24.41 -7.65 0.98
C PRO A 256 -25.36 -6.51 1.33
N GLU A 257 -26.66 -6.81 1.46
CA GLU A 257 -27.68 -5.82 1.84
C GLU A 257 -27.37 -5.18 3.20
N SER A 258 -26.99 -5.99 4.20
CA SER A 258 -26.37 -5.50 5.44
C SER A 258 -24.85 -5.53 5.30
N TYR A 259 -24.23 -4.35 5.27
CA TYR A 259 -22.76 -4.21 5.22
C TYR A 259 -22.25 -3.17 6.23
N GLY A 260 -22.80 -3.22 7.44
CA GLY A 260 -22.38 -2.41 8.58
C GLY A 260 -21.09 -2.90 9.23
N VAL A 261 -20.69 -2.27 10.34
CA VAL A 261 -19.43 -2.55 11.02
C VAL A 261 -19.29 -4.05 11.36
N LYS A 262 -20.32 -4.68 11.94
CA LYS A 262 -20.28 -6.10 12.35
C LYS A 262 -20.12 -7.07 11.17
N GLU A 263 -20.81 -6.81 10.06
CA GLU A 263 -20.69 -7.63 8.86
C GLU A 263 -19.31 -7.49 8.22
N ARG A 264 -18.72 -6.30 8.29
CA ARG A 264 -17.36 -6.04 7.80
C ARG A 264 -16.31 -6.69 8.67
N GLU A 265 -16.40 -6.59 10.00
CA GLU A 265 -15.53 -7.32 10.92
C GLU A 265 -15.51 -8.83 10.60
N SER A 266 -16.70 -9.40 10.40
CA SER A 266 -16.85 -10.81 10.03
C SER A 266 -16.20 -11.13 8.68
N PHE A 267 -16.37 -10.25 7.70
CA PHE A 267 -15.77 -10.40 6.37
C PHE A 267 -14.24 -10.24 6.40
N TYR A 268 -13.70 -9.22 7.07
CA TYR A 268 -12.26 -8.96 7.19
C TYR A 268 -11.56 -10.11 7.92
N ARG A 269 -12.16 -10.63 8.99
CA ARG A 269 -11.68 -11.85 9.65
C ARG A 269 -11.69 -13.06 8.71
N ALA A 270 -12.75 -13.22 7.90
CA ALA A 270 -12.89 -14.37 7.00
C ALA A 270 -11.86 -14.38 5.85
N VAL A 271 -11.44 -13.20 5.35
CA VAL A 271 -10.40 -13.11 4.29
C VAL A 271 -8.97 -13.19 4.84
N SER A 272 -8.81 -13.02 6.15
CA SER A 272 -7.50 -12.98 6.80
C SER A 272 -6.74 -14.30 6.79
N PHE A 273 -5.41 -14.22 6.91
CA PHE A 273 -4.58 -15.42 7.04
C PHE A 273 -4.73 -16.09 8.42
N LYS A 274 -4.81 -15.30 9.49
CA LYS A 274 -4.81 -15.79 10.89
C LYS A 274 -5.74 -15.00 11.84
N GLY A 275 -6.88 -14.56 11.34
CA GLY A 275 -7.94 -13.95 12.13
C GLY A 275 -7.83 -12.42 12.31
N CYS A 276 -6.68 -11.81 11.99
CA CYS A 276 -6.52 -10.35 11.93
C CYS A 276 -6.62 -9.90 10.46
N GLY A 277 -7.75 -9.31 10.08
CA GLY A 277 -7.98 -8.84 8.71
C GLY A 277 -7.10 -7.64 8.38
N GLY A 278 -6.36 -7.73 7.28
CA GLY A 278 -5.45 -6.68 6.82
C GLY A 278 -3.99 -6.95 7.14
N ALA A 279 -3.69 -7.94 7.99
CA ALA A 279 -2.34 -8.17 8.51
C ALA A 279 -1.37 -8.86 7.52
N SER A 280 -1.82 -9.19 6.31
CA SER A 280 -1.05 -9.93 5.31
C SER A 280 -1.04 -9.21 3.96
N GLY A 281 -0.05 -9.53 3.13
CA GLY A 281 0.06 -8.88 1.82
C GLY A 281 -1.11 -9.17 0.89
N HIS A 282 -1.88 -10.24 1.09
CA HIS A 282 -3.07 -10.52 0.27
C HIS A 282 -4.30 -9.73 0.71
N ASP A 283 -4.52 -9.53 2.01
CA ASP A 283 -5.77 -8.97 2.56
C ASP A 283 -5.69 -7.47 2.86
N ALA A 284 -4.52 -6.91 3.19
CA ALA A 284 -4.37 -5.45 3.38
C ALA A 284 -4.84 -4.66 2.14
N PRO A 285 -4.26 -4.89 0.93
CA PRO A 285 -4.75 -4.25 -0.29
C PRO A 285 -6.16 -4.70 -0.70
N MET A 286 -6.62 -5.90 -0.29
CA MET A 286 -7.97 -6.37 -0.61
C MET A 286 -9.04 -5.61 0.16
N ILE A 287 -8.84 -5.41 1.47
CA ILE A 287 -9.74 -4.65 2.33
C ILE A 287 -9.72 -3.18 1.94
N ALA A 288 -8.53 -2.62 1.64
CA ALA A 288 -8.42 -1.28 1.09
C ALA A 288 -9.21 -1.10 -0.22
N TYR A 289 -9.21 -2.13 -1.08
CA TYR A 289 -9.87 -2.08 -2.38
C TYR A 289 -11.38 -2.24 -2.23
N ASP A 290 -11.80 -3.11 -1.33
CA ASP A 290 -13.20 -3.28 -0.95
C ASP A 290 -13.80 -1.98 -0.39
N ALA A 291 -13.07 -1.30 0.50
CA ALA A 291 -13.44 0.00 1.02
C ALA A 291 -13.56 1.06 -0.07
N LEU A 292 -12.59 1.12 -1.00
CA LEU A 292 -12.62 2.08 -2.11
C LEU A 292 -13.82 1.84 -3.04
N LEU A 293 -14.10 0.58 -3.40
CA LEU A 293 -15.26 0.19 -4.20
C LEU A 293 -16.57 0.58 -3.52
N ARG A 294 -16.65 0.44 -2.19
CA ARG A 294 -17.85 0.77 -1.42
C ARG A 294 -18.04 2.27 -1.24
N ALA A 295 -16.95 3.01 -1.07
CA ALA A 295 -16.96 4.43 -0.73
C ALA A 295 -17.19 5.36 -1.93
N GLY A 296 -16.71 4.98 -3.11
CA GLY A 296 -16.68 5.89 -4.26
C GLY A 296 -15.87 7.15 -3.93
N ASP A 297 -16.46 8.33 -4.13
CA ASP A 297 -15.81 9.62 -3.85
C ASP A 297 -16.09 10.17 -2.43
N SER A 298 -16.62 9.37 -1.52
CA SER A 298 -16.84 9.75 -0.12
C SER A 298 -15.64 9.38 0.77
N TRP A 299 -14.89 10.39 1.22
CA TRP A 299 -13.79 10.22 2.19
C TRP A 299 -14.27 9.61 3.51
N VAL A 300 -15.47 9.99 3.98
CA VAL A 300 -16.07 9.47 5.21
C VAL A 300 -16.38 7.98 5.08
N GLU A 301 -16.99 7.57 3.97
CA GLU A 301 -17.27 6.15 3.74
C GLU A 301 -15.98 5.35 3.57
N LEU A 302 -14.93 5.92 2.96
CA LEU A 302 -13.64 5.25 2.86
C LEU A 302 -13.06 4.99 4.26
N ALA A 303 -13.08 6.00 5.13
CA ALA A 303 -12.55 5.90 6.49
C ALA A 303 -13.33 4.88 7.34
N ASN A 304 -14.66 4.91 7.26
CA ASN A 304 -15.54 3.97 7.96
C ASN A 304 -15.29 2.51 7.57
N HIS A 305 -14.77 2.27 6.36
CA HIS A 305 -14.51 0.95 5.82
C HIS A 305 -13.06 0.49 6.00
N ALA A 306 -12.09 1.34 5.70
CA ALA A 306 -10.68 0.98 5.70
C ALA A 306 -9.94 1.39 6.97
N PHE A 307 -10.36 2.43 7.70
CA PHE A 307 -9.55 2.99 8.80
C PHE A 307 -10.06 2.54 10.15
N PHE A 308 -11.38 2.36 10.26
CA PHE A 308 -12.05 2.07 11.52
C PHE A 308 -12.62 0.65 11.49
N HIS A 309 -11.78 -0.33 11.80
CA HIS A 309 -12.15 -1.74 11.94
C HIS A 309 -11.19 -2.45 12.92
N GLY A 310 -11.61 -3.57 13.49
CA GLY A 310 -10.89 -4.33 14.53
C GLY A 310 -9.79 -5.26 13.99
N GLY A 311 -9.24 -4.92 12.84
CA GLY A 311 -8.18 -5.65 12.15
C GLY A 311 -6.88 -4.84 12.18
N ASP A 312 -6.02 -5.08 11.21
CA ASP A 312 -4.81 -4.28 10.98
C ASP A 312 -5.17 -3.02 10.20
N SER A 313 -5.64 -2.00 10.92
CA SER A 313 -6.46 -0.92 10.40
C SER A 313 -5.69 0.30 9.87
N ASP A 314 -4.54 0.63 10.45
CA ASP A 314 -3.63 1.62 9.88
C ASP A 314 -3.05 1.14 8.54
N SER A 315 -2.77 -0.16 8.44
CA SER A 315 -2.19 -0.79 7.25
C SER A 315 -3.15 -0.96 6.07
N THR A 316 -4.44 -1.17 6.32
CA THR A 316 -5.47 -1.06 5.27
C THR A 316 -5.75 0.40 4.93
N ALA A 317 -5.74 1.31 5.91
CA ALA A 317 -5.99 2.73 5.72
C ALA A 317 -4.92 3.43 4.87
N VAL A 318 -3.64 3.19 5.15
CA VAL A 318 -2.52 3.79 4.42
C VAL A 318 -2.58 3.49 2.92
N ILE A 319 -3.01 2.28 2.56
CA ILE A 319 -3.19 1.83 1.17
C ILE A 319 -4.45 2.45 0.56
N ALA A 320 -5.60 2.34 1.25
CA ALA A 320 -6.88 2.83 0.77
C ALA A 320 -6.85 4.34 0.50
N ALA A 321 -6.31 5.11 1.45
CA ALA A 321 -6.21 6.55 1.37
C ALA A 321 -5.19 7.00 0.31
N ALA A 322 -4.12 6.24 0.07
CA ALA A 322 -3.20 6.50 -1.03
C ALA A 322 -3.89 6.41 -2.40
N TRP A 323 -4.70 5.36 -2.61
CA TRP A 323 -5.45 5.16 -3.85
C TRP A 323 -6.55 6.20 -4.02
N TRP A 324 -7.30 6.48 -2.95
CA TRP A 324 -8.35 7.49 -2.98
C TRP A 324 -7.78 8.88 -3.26
N GLY A 325 -6.67 9.27 -2.62
CA GLY A 325 -5.98 10.53 -2.91
C GLY A 325 -5.44 10.60 -4.34
N ALA A 326 -4.96 9.47 -4.88
CA ALA A 326 -4.56 9.35 -6.27
C ALA A 326 -5.74 9.50 -7.25
N LEU A 327 -6.98 9.20 -6.86
CA LEU A 327 -8.18 9.40 -7.68
C LEU A 327 -8.74 10.82 -7.54
N PHE A 328 -8.94 11.29 -6.32
CA PHE A 328 -9.80 12.44 -6.00
C PHE A 328 -9.04 13.65 -5.45
N GLY A 329 -7.72 13.56 -5.27
CA GLY A 329 -6.95 14.62 -4.62
C GLY A 329 -7.38 14.82 -3.17
N PHE A 330 -7.58 16.07 -2.76
CA PHE A 330 -8.09 16.44 -1.43
C PHE A 330 -9.61 16.73 -1.43
N ARG A 331 -10.33 16.40 -2.51
CA ARG A 331 -11.71 16.83 -2.71
C ARG A 331 -12.66 16.19 -1.69
N GLY A 332 -13.22 16.98 -0.78
CA GLY A 332 -14.13 16.47 0.25
C GLY A 332 -13.40 15.90 1.47
N VAL A 333 -12.08 16.09 1.57
CA VAL A 333 -11.32 15.79 2.78
C VAL A 333 -11.29 17.05 3.67
N PRO A 334 -11.81 16.98 4.90
CA PRO A 334 -11.69 18.06 5.88
C PRO A 334 -10.22 18.48 6.07
N GLU A 335 -9.91 19.77 5.97
CA GLU A 335 -8.53 20.27 6.10
C GLU A 335 -7.88 19.87 7.42
N ILE A 336 -8.69 19.83 8.49
CA ILE A 336 -8.26 19.42 9.83
C ILE A 336 -7.68 17.99 9.87
N ASN A 337 -8.11 17.10 8.96
CA ASN A 337 -7.60 15.74 8.87
C ASN A 337 -6.19 15.68 8.28
N TYR A 338 -5.63 16.75 7.71
CA TYR A 338 -4.32 16.65 7.05
C TYR A 338 -3.42 17.89 7.16
N GLN A 339 -3.93 19.06 7.52
CA GLN A 339 -3.11 20.28 7.50
C GLN A 339 -1.96 20.23 8.52
N ARG A 340 -2.15 19.52 9.64
CA ARG A 340 -1.17 19.38 10.74
C ARG A 340 -0.62 17.97 10.89
N LEU A 341 -0.81 17.12 9.89
CA LEU A 341 -0.28 15.76 9.88
C LEU A 341 1.24 15.76 10.03
N GLU A 342 1.75 14.83 10.84
CA GLU A 342 3.19 14.54 10.93
C GLU A 342 3.78 14.28 9.52
N TYR A 343 4.94 14.86 9.24
CA TYR A 343 5.62 14.74 7.94
C TYR A 343 4.83 15.23 6.70
N ARG A 344 3.69 15.92 6.84
CA ARG A 344 2.87 16.43 5.73
C ARG A 344 3.70 17.09 4.62
N ASP A 345 4.60 18.01 4.99
CA ASP A 345 5.41 18.74 4.01
C ASP A 345 6.39 17.84 3.27
N ARG A 346 6.95 16.83 3.94
CA ARG A 346 7.84 15.83 3.32
C ARG A 346 7.05 14.93 2.37
N LEU A 347 5.88 14.45 2.80
CA LEU A 347 4.96 13.65 1.97
C LEU A 347 4.54 14.42 0.70
N SER A 348 4.11 15.66 0.86
CA SER A 348 3.70 16.53 -0.26
C SER A 348 4.86 16.81 -1.23
N LYS A 349 6.06 17.12 -0.71
CA LYS A 349 7.26 17.32 -1.54
C LYS A 349 7.66 16.06 -2.31
N LEU A 350 7.58 14.88 -1.69
CA LEU A 350 7.87 13.61 -2.35
C LEU A 350 6.82 13.29 -3.43
N GLY A 351 5.53 13.52 -3.16
CA GLY A 351 4.48 13.40 -4.17
C GLY A 351 4.75 14.28 -5.39
N GLN A 352 5.16 15.54 -5.18
CA GLN A 352 5.54 16.44 -6.27
C GLN A 352 6.77 15.94 -7.06
N ARG A 353 7.81 15.44 -6.37
CA ARG A 353 9.02 14.94 -7.03
C ARG A 353 8.75 13.66 -7.83
N LEU A 354 7.96 12.74 -7.28
CA LEU A 354 7.48 11.56 -8.00
C LEU A 354 6.68 11.95 -9.25
N TYR A 355 5.83 12.97 -9.17
CA TYR A 355 5.11 13.51 -10.33
C TYR A 355 6.04 13.98 -11.45
N LYS A 356 7.16 14.65 -11.10
CA LYS A 356 8.19 15.09 -12.06
C LYS A 356 9.03 13.94 -12.63
N LEU A 357 9.00 12.77 -12.00
CA LEU A 357 9.73 11.57 -12.45
C LEU A 357 8.87 10.61 -13.28
N ARG A 358 7.54 10.77 -13.27
CA ARG A 358 6.63 9.97 -14.11
C ARG A 358 7.11 9.95 -15.57
N GLY A 359 7.06 8.77 -16.19
CA GLY A 359 7.38 8.56 -17.60
C GLY A 359 8.87 8.68 -17.92
N LYS A 360 9.72 9.12 -16.97
CA LYS A 360 11.16 9.10 -17.17
C LYS A 360 11.68 7.67 -17.08
N PRO A 361 12.60 7.26 -17.96
CA PRO A 361 13.23 5.95 -17.89
C PRO A 361 14.02 5.80 -16.59
N LEU A 362 14.21 4.56 -16.15
CA LEU A 362 15.11 4.23 -15.04
C LEU A 362 16.47 3.80 -15.63
N GLY A 363 17.27 4.80 -16.04
CA GLY A 363 18.52 4.56 -16.77
C GLY A 363 18.32 4.19 -18.23
N THR A 364 19.42 4.12 -18.97
CA THR A 364 19.42 3.46 -20.29
C THR A 364 19.40 1.95 -20.09
N GLU A 365 18.51 1.26 -20.78
CA GLU A 365 18.42 -0.21 -20.85
C GLU A 365 19.66 -0.84 -21.53
N LYS A 366 20.83 -0.67 -20.92
CA LYS A 366 22.07 -1.34 -21.29
C LYS A 366 22.71 -1.88 -20.03
N GLU A 367 22.35 -3.12 -19.68
CA GLU A 367 23.25 -4.29 -19.64
C GLU A 367 22.52 -5.52 -19.08
#